data_AF-A0A2G9STP6-F1
#
_entry.id   AF-A0A2G9STP6-F1
#
_cell.length_a   1.000
_cell.length_b   1.000
_cell.length_c   1.000
_cell.angle_alpha   90.00
_cell.angle_beta   90.00
_cell.angle_gamma   90.00
#
_symmetry.space_group_name_H-M   'P 1'
#
loop_
_entity.id
_entity.type
_entity.pdbx_description
1 polymer ?
#
loop_
_entity_poly.entity_id
_entity_poly.type
_entity_poly.pdbx_seq_one_letter_code
_entity_poly.pdbx_strand_id
1 'polypeptide(L)'
;MNRDTKIKVLSGMMWLLAAWEFLNALGSTIFLNWGAALYGWQDYANSAQSAIVFHQYGMLLYVLAVAYAIIATDVVKYEKMLWIVVVEQVVGAITSTVEVLNAQQIISWSNFALVHTPQAIIVALLWFLRPSASSNTQGQPMPAAN
;
A
#
# COMPACT_ATOMS: atom_id res chain seq x y z
N MET A 1 12.68 4.50 19.12
CA MET A 1 13.36 3.78 18.01
C MET A 1 14.27 4.77 17.28
N ASN A 2 15.56 4.44 17.10
CA ASN A 2 16.50 5.32 16.40
C ASN A 2 16.19 5.41 14.89
N ARG A 3 16.77 6.39 14.20
CA ARG A 3 16.51 6.66 12.77
C ARG A 3 16.82 5.46 11.89
N ASP A 4 17.94 4.79 12.11
CA ASP A 4 18.37 3.66 11.29
C ASP A 4 17.43 2.46 11.43
N THR A 5 16.92 2.20 12.64
CA THR A 5 15.93 1.15 12.86
C THR A 5 14.60 1.52 12.20
N LYS A 6 14.16 2.80 12.25
CA LYS A 6 12.97 3.26 11.51
C LYS A 6 13.11 3.02 10.00
N ILE A 7 14.26 3.37 9.43
CA ILE A 7 14.55 3.17 8.01
C ILE A 7 14.50 1.69 7.65
N LYS A 8 15.13 0.82 8.45
CA LYS A 8 15.11 -0.64 8.22
C LYS A 8 13.71 -1.23 8.32
N VAL A 9 12.94 -0.84 9.34
CA VAL A 9 11.56 -1.31 9.51
C VAL A 9 10.67 -0.80 8.36
N LEU A 10 10.82 0.45 7.94
CA LEU A 10 10.10 1.01 6.80
C LEU A 10 10.46 0.30 5.50
N SER A 11 11.74 0.06 5.23
CA SER A 11 12.20 -0.69 4.06
C SER A 11 11.63 -2.12 4.05
N GLY A 12 11.68 -2.82 5.18
CA GLY A 12 11.09 -4.15 5.33
C GLY A 12 9.58 -4.15 5.10
N MET A 13 8.87 -3.15 5.63
CA MET A 13 7.43 -2.98 5.40
C MET A 13 7.12 -2.74 3.93
N MET A 14 7.90 -1.90 3.23
CA MET A 14 7.74 -1.66 1.81
C MET A 14 8.00 -2.92 0.96
N TRP A 15 8.96 -3.76 1.35
CA TRP A 15 9.17 -5.06 0.71
C TRP A 15 8.01 -6.02 0.93
N LEU A 16 7.44 -6.06 2.14
CA LEU A 16 6.26 -6.88 2.44
C LEU A 16 5.06 -6.42 1.62
N LEU A 17 4.82 -5.10 1.53
CA LEU A 17 3.76 -4.54 0.70
C LEU A 17 4.01 -4.85 -0.78
N ALA A 18 5.24 -4.68 -1.28
CA ALA A 18 5.58 -5.01 -2.66
C ALA A 18 5.29 -6.50 -2.99
N ALA A 19 5.67 -7.41 -2.10
CA ALA A 19 5.39 -8.83 -2.26
C ALA A 19 3.89 -9.13 -2.20
N TRP A 20 3.16 -8.46 -1.30
CA TRP A 20 1.71 -8.56 -1.23
C TRP A 20 1.04 -8.14 -2.53
N GLU A 21 1.35 -6.94 -3.04
CA GLU A 21 0.80 -6.45 -4.30
C GLU A 21 1.16 -7.36 -5.48
N PHE A 22 2.38 -7.89 -5.52
CA PHE A 22 2.81 -8.80 -6.57
C PHE A 22 2.03 -10.13 -6.55
N LEU A 23 1.78 -10.70 -5.37
CA LEU A 23 0.98 -11.92 -5.24
C LEU A 23 -0.47 -11.68 -5.65
N ASN A 24 -1.05 -10.54 -5.26
CA ASN A 24 -2.40 -10.15 -5.69
C ASN A 24 -2.47 -9.91 -7.20
N ALA A 25 -1.44 -9.29 -7.79
CA ALA A 25 -1.33 -9.07 -9.22
C ALA A 25 -1.31 -10.40 -9.99
N LEU A 26 -0.50 -11.36 -9.53
CA LEU A 26 -0.44 -12.72 -10.07
C LEU A 26 -1.79 -13.44 -9.98
N GLY A 27 -2.45 -13.36 -8.82
CA GLY A 27 -3.77 -13.94 -8.61
C GLY A 27 -4.86 -13.28 -9.45
N SER A 28 -4.67 -12.02 -9.85
CA SER A 28 -5.65 -11.27 -10.63
C SER A 28 -5.43 -11.32 -12.15
N THR A 29 -4.29 -11.86 -12.60
CA THR A 29 -3.92 -11.94 -14.01
C THR A 29 -3.61 -13.37 -14.44
N ILE A 30 -2.43 -13.88 -14.08
CA ILE A 30 -1.89 -15.15 -14.57
C ILE A 30 -2.63 -16.34 -13.95
N PHE A 31 -2.95 -16.26 -12.66
CA PHE A 31 -3.56 -17.33 -11.90
C PHE A 31 -4.97 -16.95 -11.43
N LEU A 32 -5.79 -16.45 -12.34
CA LEU A 32 -7.13 -15.91 -12.06
C LEU A 32 -8.00 -16.83 -11.18
N ASN A 33 -8.04 -18.13 -11.50
CA ASN A 33 -8.83 -19.10 -10.73
C ASN A 33 -8.31 -19.28 -9.30
N TRP A 34 -7.00 -19.21 -9.09
CA TRP A 34 -6.40 -19.29 -7.76
C TRP A 34 -6.64 -18.01 -6.96
N GLY A 35 -6.46 -16.83 -7.57
CA GLY A 35 -6.77 -15.56 -6.93
C GLY A 35 -8.25 -15.47 -6.57
N ALA A 36 -9.15 -15.80 -7.51
CA ALA A 36 -10.58 -15.85 -7.24
C ALA A 36 -10.94 -16.83 -6.11
N ALA A 37 -10.27 -17.99 -6.03
CA ALA A 37 -10.49 -18.93 -4.93
C ALA A 37 -10.02 -18.40 -3.57
N LEU A 38 -8.90 -17.68 -3.51
CA LEU A 38 -8.39 -17.07 -2.28
C LEU A 38 -9.34 -16.04 -1.67
N TYR A 39 -10.02 -15.27 -2.52
CA TYR A 39 -10.92 -14.20 -2.08
C TYR A 39 -12.41 -14.60 -2.11
N GLY A 40 -12.74 -15.83 -2.52
CA GLY A 40 -14.13 -16.29 -2.65
C GLY A 40 -14.88 -15.62 -3.80
N TRP A 41 -14.18 -15.23 -4.87
CA TRP A 41 -14.70 -14.48 -6.02
C TRP A 41 -14.83 -15.35 -7.27
N GLN A 42 -15.11 -16.65 -7.11
CA GLN A 42 -15.20 -17.60 -8.21
C GLN A 42 -16.23 -17.16 -9.27
N ASP A 43 -17.34 -16.56 -8.85
CA ASP A 43 -18.38 -16.07 -9.76
C ASP A 43 -17.90 -14.91 -10.65
N TYR A 44 -16.96 -14.09 -10.17
CA TYR A 44 -16.36 -13.01 -10.97
C TYR A 44 -15.39 -13.54 -12.03
N ALA A 45 -14.71 -14.66 -11.78
CA ALA A 45 -13.83 -15.28 -12.77
C ALA A 45 -14.59 -15.92 -13.95
N ASN A 46 -15.87 -16.25 -13.75
CA ASN A 46 -16.68 -16.97 -14.74
C ASN A 46 -17.37 -16.05 -15.78
N SER A 47 -17.32 -14.73 -15.63
CA SER A 47 -17.86 -13.77 -16.60
C SER A 47 -16.74 -13.04 -17.34
N ALA A 48 -16.85 -12.96 -18.67
CA ALA A 48 -15.82 -12.34 -19.52
C ALA A 48 -15.60 -10.87 -19.17
N GLN A 49 -16.66 -10.13 -18.85
CA GLN A 49 -16.57 -8.72 -18.50
C GLN A 49 -15.83 -8.51 -17.16
N SER A 50 -16.19 -9.29 -16.14
CA SER A 50 -15.53 -9.22 -14.83
C SER A 50 -14.09 -9.72 -14.88
N ALA A 51 -13.80 -10.75 -15.67
CA ALA A 51 -12.43 -11.23 -15.88
C ALA A 51 -11.51 -10.17 -16.53
N ILE A 52 -12.02 -9.36 -17.45
CA ILE A 52 -11.26 -8.22 -18.03
C ILE A 52 -10.97 -7.16 -16.97
N VAL A 53 -11.97 -6.78 -16.17
CA VAL A 53 -11.80 -5.81 -15.07
C VAL A 53 -10.78 -6.33 -14.05
N PHE A 54 -10.83 -7.62 -13.73
CA PHE A 54 -9.91 -8.26 -12.80
C PHE A 54 -8.46 -8.27 -13.31
N HIS A 55 -8.26 -8.53 -14.60
CA HIS A 55 -6.95 -8.41 -15.24
C HIS A 55 -6.40 -6.99 -15.22
N GLN A 56 -7.25 -6.00 -15.52
CA GLN A 56 -6.85 -4.59 -15.47
C GLN A 56 -6.46 -4.17 -14.05
N TYR A 57 -7.23 -4.61 -13.05
CA TYR A 57 -6.88 -4.42 -11.65
C TYR A 57 -5.51 -5.04 -11.33
N GLY A 58 -5.26 -6.30 -11.70
CA GLY A 58 -3.97 -6.95 -11.47
C GLY A 58 -2.79 -6.26 -12.18
N MET A 59 -3.00 -5.66 -13.37
CA MET A 59 -1.97 -4.84 -14.01
C MET A 59 -1.61 -3.59 -13.19
N LEU A 60 -2.58 -2.94 -12.54
CA LEU A 60 -2.31 -1.84 -11.62
C LEU A 60 -1.52 -2.32 -10.39
N LEU A 61 -1.85 -3.51 -9.87
CA LEU A 61 -1.14 -4.10 -8.74
C LEU A 61 0.33 -4.41 -9.07
N TYR A 62 0.64 -4.83 -10.30
CA TYR A 62 2.05 -4.97 -10.73
C TYR A 62 2.81 -3.64 -10.65
N VAL A 63 2.19 -2.54 -11.08
CA VAL A 63 2.81 -1.21 -11.02
C VAL A 63 3.03 -0.79 -9.57
N LEU A 64 2.06 -1.04 -8.68
CA LEU A 64 2.20 -0.77 -7.25
C LEU A 64 3.30 -1.61 -6.60
N ALA A 65 3.36 -2.91 -6.92
CA ALA A 65 4.41 -3.80 -6.44
C ALA A 65 5.81 -3.28 -6.80
N VAL A 66 6.00 -2.85 -8.06
CA VAL A 66 7.26 -2.27 -8.53
C VAL A 66 7.53 -0.94 -7.83
N ALA A 67 6.54 -0.06 -7.70
CA ALA A 67 6.70 1.22 -7.00
C ALA A 67 7.14 1.00 -5.54
N TYR A 68 6.50 0.06 -4.84
CA TYR A 68 6.83 -0.27 -3.45
C TYR A 68 8.22 -0.88 -3.31
N ALA A 69 8.62 -1.76 -4.25
CA ALA A 69 9.98 -2.30 -4.30
C ALA A 69 11.03 -1.21 -4.51
N ILE A 70 10.78 -0.25 -5.42
CA ILE A 70 11.68 0.89 -5.63
C ILE A 70 11.83 1.70 -4.34
N ILE A 71 10.73 2.04 -3.68
CA ILE A 71 10.76 2.76 -2.40
C ILE A 71 11.55 1.95 -1.35
N ALA A 72 11.37 0.63 -1.30
CA ALA A 72 12.02 -0.24 -0.34
C ALA A 72 13.56 -0.23 -0.47
N THR A 73 14.11 0.01 -1.66
CA THR A 73 15.57 0.08 -1.88
C THR A 73 16.22 1.27 -1.17
N ASP A 74 15.54 2.42 -1.10
CA ASP A 74 16.01 3.62 -0.42
C ASP A 74 14.82 4.51 -0.02
N VAL A 75 14.26 4.22 1.15
CA VAL A 75 13.07 4.90 1.68
C VAL A 75 13.30 6.37 2.00
N VAL A 76 14.57 6.81 2.14
CA VAL A 76 14.92 8.21 2.40
C VAL A 76 14.93 8.98 1.09
N LYS A 77 15.58 8.45 0.05
CA LYS A 77 15.58 9.04 -1.29
C LYS A 77 14.17 9.13 -1.86
N TYR A 78 13.35 8.10 -1.64
CA TYR A 78 11.99 7.99 -2.17
C TYR A 78 10.91 8.38 -1.16
N GLU A 79 11.21 9.18 -0.12
CA GLU A 79 10.25 9.57 0.93
C GLU A 79 8.93 10.10 0.36
N LYS A 80 8.99 10.95 -0.67
CA LYS A 80 7.78 11.52 -1.29
C LYS A 80 6.90 10.47 -1.95
N MET A 81 7.47 9.36 -2.42
CA MET A 81 6.71 8.27 -3.04
C MET A 81 5.97 7.42 -2.00
N LEU A 82 6.25 7.54 -0.70
CA LEU A 82 5.45 6.90 0.36
C LEU A 82 3.98 7.37 0.34
N TRP A 83 3.71 8.57 -0.21
CA TRP A 83 2.35 9.06 -0.43
C TRP A 83 1.54 8.18 -1.40
N ILE A 84 2.20 7.45 -2.31
CA ILE A 84 1.51 6.48 -3.18
C ILE A 84 0.80 5.44 -2.31
N VAL A 85 1.48 4.92 -1.29
CA VAL A 85 0.90 3.95 -0.35
C VAL A 85 -0.26 4.59 0.41
N VAL A 86 -0.07 5.80 0.94
CA VAL A 86 -1.13 6.49 1.70
C VAL A 86 -2.38 6.72 0.83
N VAL A 87 -2.21 7.21 -0.39
CA VAL A 87 -3.32 7.47 -1.32
C VAL A 87 -4.05 6.17 -1.67
N GLU A 88 -3.32 5.09 -1.96
CA GLU A 88 -3.93 3.80 -2.26
C GLU A 88 -4.77 3.27 -1.08
N GLN A 89 -4.24 3.33 0.15
CA GLN A 89 -4.98 2.90 1.34
C GLN A 89 -6.23 3.75 1.60
N VAL A 90 -6.16 5.07 1.35
CA VAL A 90 -7.32 5.99 1.48
C VAL A 90 -8.37 5.70 0.41
N VAL A 91 -7.95 5.53 -0.84
CA VAL A 91 -8.87 5.20 -1.94
C VAL A 91 -9.54 3.85 -1.68
N GLY A 92 -8.78 2.84 -1.27
CA GLY A 92 -9.30 1.51 -0.92
C GLY A 92 -10.30 1.55 0.24
N ALA A 93 -10.06 2.38 1.26
CA ALA A 93 -11.00 2.58 2.36
C ALA A 93 -12.30 3.27 1.90
N ILE A 94 -12.22 4.25 0.97
CA ILE A 94 -13.39 4.93 0.42
C ILE A 94 -14.21 3.97 -0.45
N THR A 95 -13.57 3.26 -1.38
CA THR A 95 -14.27 2.34 -2.29
C THR A 95 -14.95 1.21 -1.53
N SER A 96 -14.26 0.59 -0.57
CA SER A 96 -14.88 -0.46 0.25
C SER A 96 -16.06 0.07 1.07
N THR A 97 -15.98 1.30 1.60
CA THR A 97 -17.11 1.91 2.31
C THR A 97 -18.30 2.13 1.37
N VAL A 98 -18.07 2.66 0.17
CA VAL A 98 -19.13 2.91 -0.83
C VAL A 98 -19.79 1.63 -1.29
N GLU A 99 -19.01 0.58 -1.58
CA GLU A 99 -19.56 -0.72 -1.98
C GLU A 99 -20.50 -1.28 -0.94
N VAL A 100 -20.13 -1.20 0.34
CA VAL A 100 -20.98 -1.73 1.40
C VAL A 100 -22.23 -0.86 1.61
N LEU A 101 -22.12 0.46 1.53
CA LEU A 101 -23.27 1.37 1.61
C LEU A 101 -24.25 1.14 0.45
N ASN A 102 -23.76 0.91 -0.77
CA ASN A 102 -24.57 0.65 -1.95
C ASN A 102 -25.22 -0.74 -1.93
N ALA A 103 -24.55 -1.73 -1.33
CA ALA A 103 -25.11 -3.08 -1.17
C ALA A 103 -26.27 -3.15 -0.16
N GLN A 104 -26.62 -2.04 0.51
CA GLN A 104 -27.65 -1.96 1.57
C GLN A 104 -27.50 -2.99 2.69
N GLN A 105 -26.32 -3.60 2.84
CA GLN A 105 -26.08 -4.56 3.90
C GLN A 105 -25.86 -3.82 5.22
N ILE A 106 -26.56 -4.24 6.27
CA ILE A 106 -26.24 -3.83 7.64
C ILE A 106 -24.86 -4.42 7.95
N ILE A 107 -23.83 -3.59 7.83
CA ILE A 107 -22.46 -4.00 8.16
C ILE A 107 -22.42 -4.27 9.65
N SER A 108 -22.05 -5.47 10.05
CA SER A 108 -21.60 -5.67 11.42
C SER A 108 -20.33 -4.83 11.61
N TRP A 109 -20.21 -4.15 12.74
CA TRP A 109 -18.99 -3.41 13.09
C TRP A 109 -17.72 -4.26 12.99
N SER A 110 -17.84 -5.59 13.14
CA SER A 110 -16.74 -6.53 12.93
C SER A 110 -16.25 -6.58 11.48
N ASN A 111 -17.15 -6.59 10.50
CA ASN A 111 -16.77 -6.66 9.09
C ASN A 111 -16.20 -5.32 8.61
N PHE A 112 -16.77 -4.22 9.08
CA PHE A 112 -16.22 -2.88 8.85
C PHE A 112 -14.80 -2.77 9.43
N ALA A 113 -14.61 -3.16 10.70
CA ALA A 113 -13.30 -3.13 11.32
C ALA A 113 -12.29 -4.05 10.61
N LEU A 114 -12.70 -5.24 10.18
CA LEU A 114 -11.82 -6.18 9.49
C LEU A 114 -11.31 -5.61 8.16
N VAL A 115 -12.19 -4.91 7.42
CA VAL A 115 -11.80 -4.32 6.13
C VAL A 115 -10.96 -3.07 6.32
N HIS A 116 -11.17 -2.24 7.35
CA HIS A 116 -10.53 -0.91 7.50
C HIS A 116 -9.32 -0.86 8.45
N THR A 117 -9.18 -1.86 9.33
CA THR A 117 -8.07 -1.93 10.29
C THR A 117 -6.70 -2.05 9.60
N PRO A 118 -6.51 -2.91 8.57
CA PRO A 118 -5.23 -2.99 7.88
C PRO A 118 -4.78 -1.66 7.27
N GLN A 119 -5.68 -0.91 6.63
CA GLN A 119 -5.40 0.39 6.02
C GLN A 119 -5.00 1.41 7.09
N ALA A 120 -5.75 1.46 8.20
CA ALA A 120 -5.42 2.34 9.32
C ALA A 120 -4.05 2.01 9.92
N ILE A 121 -3.72 0.73 10.06
CA ILE A 121 -2.41 0.27 10.54
C ILE A 121 -1.32 0.69 9.56
N ILE A 122 -1.47 0.45 8.26
CA ILE A 122 -0.45 0.81 7.25
C ILE A 122 -0.21 2.32 7.25
N VAL A 123 -1.27 3.13 7.25
CA VAL A 123 -1.16 4.60 7.30
C VAL A 123 -0.48 5.05 8.60
N ALA A 124 -0.85 4.48 9.75
CA ALA A 124 -0.22 4.80 11.03
C ALA A 124 1.27 4.43 11.04
N LEU A 125 1.61 3.23 10.57
CA LEU A 125 3.00 2.77 10.47
C LEU A 125 3.82 3.70 9.58
N LEU A 126 3.30 4.08 8.39
CA LEU A 126 3.96 5.04 7.51
C LEU A 126 4.18 6.39 8.20
N TRP A 127 3.17 6.89 8.92
CA TRP A 127 3.28 8.15 9.65
C TRP A 127 4.38 8.13 10.73
N PHE A 128 4.46 7.05 11.53
CA PHE A 128 5.46 6.94 12.60
C PHE A 128 6.87 6.58 12.13
N LEU A 129 6.96 5.83 11.03
CA LEU A 129 8.22 5.34 10.46
C LEU A 129 8.82 6.29 9.41
N ARG A 130 8.02 7.24 8.89
CA ARG A 130 8.47 8.26 7.94
C ARG A 130 9.82 8.85 8.38
N PRO A 131 10.84 8.87 7.50
CA PRO A 131 12.09 9.56 7.78
C PRO A 131 11.78 11.04 8.04
N SER A 132 11.92 11.49 9.28
CA SER A 132 11.90 12.93 9.55
C SER A 132 13.14 13.54 8.91
N ALA A 133 12.99 14.61 8.15
CA ALA A 133 14.12 15.36 7.62
C ALA A 133 15.09 15.64 8.77
N SER A 134 16.38 15.35 8.57
CA SER A 134 17.41 15.88 9.45
C SER A 134 17.22 17.39 9.50
N SER A 135 16.98 17.94 10.68
CA SER A 135 17.16 19.36 10.92
C SER A 135 18.54 19.71 10.40
N ASN A 136 18.61 20.40 9.26
CA ASN A 136 19.86 20.93 8.76
C ASN A 136 20.50 21.66 9.93
N THR A 137 21.74 21.28 10.22
CA THR A 137 22.69 22.01 11.04
C THR A 137 22.88 23.40 10.42
N GLN A 138 21.90 24.31 10.61
CA GLN A 138 22.08 25.74 10.45
C GLN A 138 22.93 26.19 11.62
N GLY A 139 24.25 26.04 11.49
CA GLY A 139 25.17 26.30 12.60
C GLY A 139 26.61 25.92 12.30
N GLN A 140 27.10 26.17 11.08
CA GLN A 140 28.53 26.39 10.91
C GLN A 140 28.72 27.85 10.48
N PRO A 141 29.22 28.72 11.37
CA PRO A 141 29.63 30.05 10.94
C PRO A 141 30.79 29.89 9.95
N MET A 142 30.67 30.51 8.79
CA MET A 142 31.79 30.67 7.86
C MET A 142 32.96 31.29 8.62
N PRO A 143 34.20 30.78 8.49
CA PRO A 143 35.36 31.50 8.99
C PRO A 143 35.43 32.85 8.26
N ALA A 144 35.50 33.93 9.03
CA ALA A 144 35.74 35.26 8.49
C ALA A 144 37.05 35.24 7.71
N ALA A 145 36.98 35.58 6.43
CA ALA A 145 38.17 35.86 5.64
C ALA A 145 38.82 37.14 6.18
N ASN A 146 40.04 37.01 6.70
CA ASN A 146 40.96 38.12 6.93
C ASN A 146 41.72 38.43 5.63
#